data_AF-A0A9E1EVY9-F1
#
_entry.id   AF-A0A9E1EVY9-F1
#
_cell.length_a   1.000
_cell.length_b   1.000
_cell.length_c   1.000
_cell.angle_alpha   90.00
_cell.angle_beta   90.00
_cell.angle_gamma   90.00
#
_symmetry.space_group_name_H-M   'P 1'
#
loop_
_entity.id
_entity.type
_entity.pdbx_description
1 polymer ?
#
loop_
_entity_poly.entity_id
_entity_poly.type
_entity_poly.pdbx_seq_one_letter_code
_entity_poly.pdbx_strand_id
1 'polypeptide(L)'
;MANTNYIDSFEVNGVEIPVRDPGISQWAREPSAPEYTAEDVGAFPAVPGGSAGQVLTKTADGQEWKTPSGAASYYKTFTAAQWTQTDAEATMSIPRSEHGLLGNDVFAQASILSSGAYRKGTWASLETYAMIAADGTITLHTSSAFDGAVLLIG
;
A
#
# COMPACT_ATOMS: atom_id res chain seq x y z
N MET A 1 -35.15 63.07 -12.16
CA MET A 1 -35.50 61.79 -12.77
C MET A 1 -34.19 61.10 -13.11
N ALA A 2 -33.92 59.92 -12.53
CA ALA A 2 -32.67 59.21 -12.73
C ALA A 2 -32.71 58.41 -14.05
N ASN A 3 -31.74 58.64 -14.94
CA ASN A 3 -31.55 57.81 -16.13
C ASN A 3 -30.88 56.51 -15.71
N THR A 4 -31.64 55.42 -15.71
CA THR A 4 -31.08 54.06 -15.66
C THR A 4 -30.49 53.76 -17.03
N ASN A 5 -29.15 53.80 -17.14
CA ASN A 5 -28.45 53.35 -18.33
C ASN A 5 -28.62 51.82 -18.44
N TYR A 6 -29.46 51.38 -19.37
CA TYR A 6 -29.52 49.98 -19.79
C TYR A 6 -28.27 49.71 -20.66
N ILE A 7 -27.47 48.72 -20.27
CA ILE A 7 -26.34 48.26 -21.09
C ILE A 7 -26.91 47.26 -22.12
N ASP A 8 -26.81 47.56 -23.41
CA ASP A 8 -27.35 46.72 -24.50
C ASP A 8 -26.37 45.63 -25.00
N SER A 9 -25.07 45.76 -24.72
CA SER A 9 -24.03 44.82 -25.13
C SER A 9 -22.83 44.82 -24.17
N PHE A 10 -22.07 43.72 -24.14
CA PHE A 10 -20.76 43.66 -23.46
C PHE A 10 -19.70 43.05 -24.39
N GLU A 11 -18.46 43.53 -24.29
CA GLU A 11 -17.36 43.07 -25.15
C GLU A 11 -16.57 41.96 -24.45
N VAL A 12 -16.37 40.84 -25.15
CA VAL A 12 -15.47 39.76 -24.70
C VAL A 12 -14.46 39.50 -25.81
N ASN A 13 -13.17 39.77 -25.52
CA ASN A 13 -12.05 39.53 -26.44
C ASN A 13 -12.25 40.15 -27.85
N GLY A 14 -12.77 41.36 -27.95
CA GLY A 14 -12.98 42.04 -29.24
C GLY A 14 -14.28 41.67 -29.96
N VAL A 15 -15.15 40.86 -29.35
CA VAL A 15 -16.46 40.51 -29.91
C VAL A 15 -17.56 41.16 -29.07
N GLU A 16 -18.41 41.93 -29.72
CA GLU A 16 -19.59 42.56 -29.10
C GLU A 16 -20.70 41.52 -28.95
N ILE A 17 -21.02 41.16 -27.70
CA ILE A 17 -22.08 40.20 -27.37
C ILE A 17 -23.36 40.99 -27.00
N PRO A 18 -24.47 40.83 -27.73
CA PRO A 18 -25.74 41.44 -27.34
C PRO A 18 -26.25 40.80 -26.04
N VAL A 19 -26.64 41.62 -25.06
CA VAL A 19 -27.15 41.16 -23.74
C VAL A 19 -28.41 40.27 -23.88
N ARG A 20 -29.11 40.37 -25.00
CA ARG A 20 -30.35 39.61 -25.29
C ARG A 20 -30.23 38.71 -26.53
N ASP A 21 -29.07 38.11 -26.81
CA ASP A 21 -28.97 37.11 -27.89
C ASP A 21 -29.72 35.80 -27.50
N PRO A 22 -30.89 35.49 -28.10
CA PRO A 22 -31.67 34.29 -27.77
C PRO A 22 -30.93 32.96 -28.07
N GLY A 23 -29.81 32.99 -28.80
CA GLY A 23 -28.96 31.83 -29.07
C GLY A 23 -28.03 31.44 -27.90
N ILE A 24 -27.77 32.34 -26.95
CA ILE A 24 -26.95 32.05 -25.77
C ILE A 24 -27.84 31.46 -24.68
N SER A 25 -27.64 30.18 -24.39
CA SER A 25 -28.39 29.48 -23.34
C SER A 25 -28.12 30.07 -21.96
N GLN A 26 -29.13 30.04 -21.08
CA GLN A 26 -29.10 30.63 -19.75
C GLN A 26 -27.91 30.16 -18.90
N TRP A 27 -27.47 28.90 -19.05
CA TRP A 27 -26.30 28.34 -18.36
C TRP A 27 -24.98 29.02 -18.70
N ALA A 28 -24.87 29.63 -19.89
CA ALA A 28 -23.68 30.36 -20.33
C ALA A 28 -23.71 31.84 -19.91
N ARG A 29 -24.92 32.40 -19.68
CA ARG A 29 -25.12 33.79 -19.24
C ARG A 29 -24.85 33.94 -17.75
N GLU A 30 -25.23 32.93 -16.98
CA GLU A 30 -24.99 32.84 -15.55
C GLU A 30 -24.39 31.45 -15.30
N PRO A 31 -23.06 31.27 -15.41
CA PRO A 31 -22.43 30.09 -14.85
C PRO A 31 -22.68 30.17 -13.34
N SER A 32 -23.73 29.50 -12.87
CA SER A 32 -23.81 29.17 -11.47
C SER A 32 -22.57 28.34 -11.20
N ALA A 33 -21.76 28.76 -10.23
CA ALA A 33 -20.82 27.87 -9.59
C ALA A 33 -21.62 27.23 -8.46
N PRO A 34 -22.38 26.14 -8.71
CA PRO A 34 -23.06 25.45 -7.63
C PRO A 34 -22.01 25.05 -6.60
N GLU A 35 -22.22 25.48 -5.37
CA GLU A 35 -21.48 24.95 -4.24
C GLU A 35 -22.01 23.53 -4.00
N TYR A 36 -21.19 22.54 -4.30
CA TYR A 36 -21.49 21.15 -3.99
C TYR A 36 -20.95 20.83 -2.60
N THR A 37 -21.80 20.23 -1.77
CA THR A 37 -21.38 19.61 -0.52
C THR A 37 -20.79 18.22 -0.79
N ALA A 38 -20.10 17.65 0.21
CA ALA A 38 -19.59 16.28 0.13
C ALA A 38 -20.75 15.28 -0.03
N GLU A 39 -21.90 15.60 0.57
CA GLU A 39 -23.14 14.84 0.48
C GLU A 39 -23.73 14.87 -0.92
N ASP A 40 -23.72 16.03 -1.60
CA ASP A 40 -24.27 16.20 -2.95
C ASP A 40 -23.56 15.33 -4.00
N VAL A 41 -22.29 15.00 -3.77
CA VAL A 41 -21.48 14.16 -4.65
C VAL A 41 -21.30 12.73 -4.13
N GLY A 42 -21.95 12.37 -3.01
CA GLY A 42 -21.81 11.06 -2.39
C GLY A 42 -20.38 10.72 -1.98
N ALA A 43 -19.60 11.74 -1.57
CA ALA A 43 -18.23 11.53 -1.13
C ALA A 43 -18.19 10.62 0.10
N PHE A 44 -17.26 9.66 0.09
CA PHE A 44 -17.00 8.88 1.28
C PHE A 44 -16.39 9.78 2.37
N PRO A 45 -16.73 9.54 3.66
CA PRO A 45 -16.14 10.26 4.76
C PRO A 45 -14.61 10.14 4.71
N ALA A 46 -13.92 11.27 4.88
CA ALA A 46 -12.47 11.26 5.02
C ALA A 46 -12.09 10.48 6.30
N VAL A 47 -11.15 9.54 6.17
CA VAL A 47 -10.60 8.80 7.31
C VAL A 47 -9.34 9.53 7.78
N PRO A 48 -9.35 10.22 8.94
CA PRO A 48 -8.16 10.90 9.44
C PRO A 48 -7.12 9.91 10.00
N GLY A 49 -5.87 10.36 10.17
CA GLY A 49 -4.86 9.64 10.96
C GLY A 49 -3.91 8.69 10.22
N GLY A 50 -3.86 8.72 8.89
CA GLY A 50 -2.88 7.95 8.11
C GLY A 50 -1.43 8.38 8.36
N SER A 51 -0.52 7.42 8.41
CA SER A 51 0.94 7.62 8.46
C SER A 51 1.57 7.48 7.07
N ALA A 52 2.74 8.10 6.88
CA ALA A 52 3.50 7.97 5.64
C ALA A 52 3.75 6.49 5.29
N GLY A 53 3.48 6.13 4.04
CA GLY A 53 3.59 4.76 3.55
C GLY A 53 2.31 3.93 3.67
N GLN A 54 1.26 4.40 4.35
CA GLN A 54 -0.04 3.73 4.35
C GLN A 54 -0.87 4.10 3.12
N VAL A 55 -1.76 3.20 2.71
CA VAL A 55 -2.72 3.37 1.62
C VAL A 55 -4.15 3.20 2.16
N LEU A 56 -5.05 4.03 1.66
CA LEU A 56 -6.47 3.94 1.99
C LEU A 56 -7.07 2.74 1.24
N THR A 57 -7.60 1.77 1.99
CA THR A 57 -8.12 0.52 1.46
C THR A 57 -9.63 0.46 1.68
N LYS A 58 -10.38 0.09 0.64
CA LYS A 58 -11.84 -0.13 0.76
C LYS A 58 -12.11 -1.44 1.51
N THR A 59 -12.96 -1.39 2.52
CA THR A 59 -13.37 -2.53 3.35
C THR A 59 -14.90 -2.72 3.25
N ALA A 60 -15.43 -3.79 3.85
CA ALA A 60 -16.88 -3.98 3.95
C ALA A 60 -17.56 -2.86 4.76
N ASP A 61 -16.84 -2.31 5.76
CA ASP A 61 -17.32 -1.28 6.68
C ASP A 61 -16.97 0.15 6.23
N GLY A 62 -16.38 0.32 5.04
CA GLY A 62 -16.02 1.62 4.48
C GLY A 62 -14.57 1.71 4.00
N GLN A 63 -13.75 2.48 4.71
CA GLN A 63 -12.36 2.76 4.34
C GLN A 63 -11.45 2.74 5.57
N GLU A 64 -10.22 2.24 5.40
CA GLU A 64 -9.24 2.11 6.46
C GLU A 64 -7.83 2.41 5.93
N TRP A 65 -7.00 3.09 6.72
CA TRP A 65 -5.56 3.19 6.43
C TRP A 65 -4.88 1.86 6.70
N LYS A 66 -4.31 1.25 5.66
CA LYS A 66 -3.51 0.02 5.79
C LYS A 66 -2.09 0.26 5.33
N THR A 67 -1.14 -0.30 6.05
CA THR A 67 0.21 -0.44 5.50
C THR A 67 0.13 -1.44 4.33
N PRO A 68 0.46 -1.04 3.09
CA PRO A 68 0.54 -1.97 1.99
C PRO A 68 1.63 -3.00 2.35
N SER A 69 1.22 -4.24 2.58
CA SER A 69 2.15 -5.37 2.62
C SER A 69 2.00 -6.07 1.29
N GLY A 70 3.10 -6.21 0.57
CA GLY A 70 3.15 -6.69 -0.80
C GLY A 70 4.60 -6.83 -1.26
N ALA A 71 5.48 -7.18 -0.32
CA ALA A 71 6.84 -7.53 -0.70
C ALA A 71 6.76 -8.80 -1.55
N ALA A 72 7.33 -8.75 -2.77
CA ALA A 72 7.47 -9.95 -3.60
C ALA A 72 8.54 -10.90 -3.03
N SER A 73 9.46 -10.37 -2.21
CA SER A 73 10.46 -11.17 -1.52
C SER A 73 10.95 -10.48 -0.25
N TYR A 74 11.48 -11.25 0.69
CA TYR A 74 12.11 -10.78 1.92
C TYR A 74 13.49 -11.43 2.08
N TYR A 75 14.50 -10.63 2.43
CA TYR A 75 15.86 -11.12 2.68
C TYR A 75 16.34 -10.68 4.06
N LYS A 76 16.96 -11.60 4.80
CA LYS A 76 17.58 -11.32 6.10
C LYS A 76 18.79 -12.18 6.34
N THR A 77 19.85 -11.58 6.87
CA THR A 77 20.96 -12.32 7.52
C THR A 77 20.64 -12.57 8.97
N PHE A 78 21.12 -13.68 9.52
CA PHE A 78 20.93 -14.04 10.92
C PHE A 78 22.17 -14.71 11.52
N THR A 79 22.22 -14.74 12.85
CA THR A 79 23.26 -15.45 13.59
C THR A 79 22.68 -16.66 14.34
N ALA A 80 23.53 -17.59 14.73
CA ALA A 80 23.18 -18.75 15.53
C ALA A 80 22.46 -18.37 16.83
N ALA A 81 22.76 -17.19 17.39
CA ALA A 81 22.14 -16.68 18.61
C ALA A 81 20.66 -16.28 18.46
N GLN A 82 20.16 -16.13 17.23
CA GLN A 82 18.76 -15.78 16.96
C GLN A 82 17.85 -17.01 16.88
N TRP A 83 18.42 -18.21 16.88
CA TRP A 83 17.69 -19.46 16.92
C TRP A 83 17.36 -19.87 18.36
N THR A 84 16.16 -20.41 18.55
CA THR A 84 15.79 -21.12 19.78
C THR A 84 16.12 -22.59 19.61
N GLN A 85 17.21 -23.05 20.23
CA GLN A 85 17.67 -24.44 20.14
C GLN A 85 17.04 -25.31 21.23
N THR A 86 16.55 -26.47 20.83
CA THR A 86 16.19 -27.60 21.69
C THR A 86 17.07 -28.82 21.36
N ASP A 87 16.93 -29.91 22.11
CA ASP A 87 17.69 -31.15 21.85
C ASP A 87 17.36 -31.80 20.48
N ALA A 88 16.21 -31.48 19.88
CA ALA A 88 15.73 -32.08 18.64
C ALA A 88 15.76 -31.12 17.43
N GLU A 89 15.62 -29.82 17.67
CA GLU A 89 15.39 -28.83 16.62
C GLU A 89 15.81 -27.42 17.06
N ALA A 90 16.18 -26.57 16.09
CA ALA A 90 16.30 -25.13 16.26
C ALA A 90 15.22 -24.41 15.43
N THR A 91 14.57 -23.41 16.02
CA THR A 91 13.55 -22.61 15.35
C THR A 91 13.84 -21.11 15.39
N MET A 92 13.39 -20.39 14.36
CA MET A 92 13.47 -18.93 14.31
C MET A 92 12.23 -18.37 13.63
N SER A 93 11.55 -17.42 14.27
CA SER A 93 10.34 -16.80 13.75
C SER A 93 10.61 -15.42 13.17
N ILE A 94 9.97 -15.12 12.04
CA ILE A 94 10.02 -13.85 11.33
C ILE A 94 8.57 -13.35 11.27
N PRO A 95 8.19 -12.32 12.04
CA PRO A 95 6.81 -11.86 12.10
C PRO A 95 6.39 -11.17 10.80
N ARG A 96 5.10 -11.17 10.50
CA ARG A 96 4.56 -10.49 9.31
C ARG A 96 4.90 -9.01 9.22
N SER A 97 4.99 -8.34 10.37
CA SER A 97 5.44 -6.94 10.46
C SER A 97 6.89 -6.74 10.00
N GLU A 98 7.70 -7.79 10.02
CA GLU A 98 9.08 -7.78 9.54
C GLU A 98 9.17 -8.14 8.05
N HIS A 99 8.52 -9.23 7.60
CA HIS A 99 8.69 -9.70 6.22
C HIS A 99 7.71 -9.13 5.18
N GLY A 100 6.51 -8.72 5.58
CA GLY A 100 5.54 -8.03 4.70
C GLY A 100 5.04 -8.81 3.47
N LEU A 101 5.22 -10.14 3.44
CA LEU A 101 4.73 -11.01 2.36
C LEU A 101 3.22 -11.27 2.48
N LEU A 102 2.56 -11.48 1.33
CA LEU A 102 1.15 -11.87 1.23
C LEU A 102 1.03 -13.26 0.63
N GLY A 103 0.01 -14.03 1.04
CA GLY A 103 -0.28 -15.35 0.48
C GLY A 103 -0.11 -16.48 1.51
N ASN A 104 -0.67 -17.64 1.19
CA ASN A 104 -0.55 -18.86 2.00
C ASN A 104 0.67 -19.71 1.59
N ASP A 105 1.27 -19.42 0.43
CA ASP A 105 2.43 -20.13 -0.09
C ASP A 105 3.64 -19.19 0.00
N VAL A 106 4.63 -19.54 0.83
CA VAL A 106 5.92 -18.85 0.86
C VAL A 106 7.02 -19.86 0.56
N PHE A 107 7.76 -19.61 -0.51
CA PHE A 107 8.97 -20.36 -0.83
C PHE A 107 10.14 -19.76 -0.06
N ALA A 108 10.65 -20.49 0.94
CA ALA A 108 11.80 -20.09 1.72
C ALA A 108 13.09 -20.76 1.21
N GLN A 109 14.12 -19.96 0.99
CA GLN A 109 15.48 -20.41 0.69
C GLN A 109 16.43 -19.87 1.77
N ALA A 110 16.79 -20.69 2.74
CA ALA A 110 17.82 -20.37 3.73
C ALA A 110 19.21 -20.82 3.24
N SER A 111 20.25 -20.07 3.60
CA SER A 111 21.66 -20.26 3.25
C SER A 111 22.53 -20.04 4.48
N ILE A 112 23.66 -20.74 4.57
CA ILE A 112 24.59 -20.68 5.72
C ILE A 112 25.80 -19.84 5.32
N LEU A 113 26.30 -19.04 6.26
CA LEU A 113 27.60 -18.39 6.15
C LEU A 113 28.69 -19.38 6.61
N SER A 114 29.39 -19.98 5.65
CA SER A 114 30.54 -20.86 5.94
C SER A 114 31.82 -20.21 5.43
N SER A 115 32.79 -19.99 6.31
CA SER A 115 34.09 -19.39 5.99
C SER A 115 34.01 -18.07 5.20
N GLY A 116 33.07 -17.19 5.56
CA GLY A 116 32.95 -15.85 4.96
C GLY A 116 32.32 -15.79 3.57
N ALA A 117 31.72 -16.88 3.07
CA ALA A 117 31.03 -16.90 1.78
C ALA A 117 29.65 -17.58 1.85
N TYR A 118 28.65 -16.95 1.23
CA TYR A 118 27.32 -17.53 1.02
C TYR A 118 27.37 -18.49 -0.18
N ARG A 119 27.32 -19.80 0.06
CA ARG A 119 27.46 -20.80 -1.01
C ARG A 119 26.10 -21.32 -1.49
N LYS A 120 25.78 -21.03 -2.76
CA LYS A 120 24.64 -21.59 -3.50
C LYS A 120 25.16 -22.80 -4.32
N GLY A 121 25.13 -24.02 -3.76
CA GLY A 121 25.65 -25.19 -4.50
C GLY A 121 26.10 -26.42 -3.70
N THR A 122 25.89 -26.49 -2.39
CA THR A 122 25.93 -27.73 -1.62
C THR A 122 24.66 -27.76 -0.79
N TRP A 123 23.95 -28.88 -0.85
CA TRP A 123 22.52 -29.01 -0.52
C TRP A 123 22.14 -28.37 0.82
N ALA A 124 21.29 -27.35 0.74
CA ALA A 124 20.27 -27.08 1.76
C ALA A 124 19.07 -28.00 1.48
N SER A 125 19.30 -29.31 1.50
CA SER A 125 18.21 -30.26 1.68
C SER A 125 18.39 -30.86 3.07
N LEU A 126 17.88 -30.12 4.05
CA LEU A 126 17.08 -30.71 5.11
C LEU A 126 16.12 -29.60 5.58
N GLU A 127 14.97 -29.56 4.92
CA GLU A 127 13.69 -29.32 5.59
C GLU A 127 13.54 -28.05 6.43
N THR A 128 13.95 -26.87 5.95
CA THR A 128 13.32 -25.64 6.46
C THR A 128 11.98 -25.47 5.77
N TYR A 129 10.99 -26.31 6.13
CA TYR A 129 9.59 -26.04 5.84
C TYR A 129 9.20 -24.82 6.66
N ALA A 130 9.18 -23.65 6.03
CA ALA A 130 8.71 -22.46 6.69
C ALA A 130 7.19 -22.57 6.85
N MET A 131 6.69 -22.74 8.08
CA MET A 131 5.25 -22.75 8.33
C MET A 131 4.76 -21.32 8.48
N ILE A 132 3.66 -20.98 7.78
CA ILE A 132 2.95 -19.73 7.97
C ILE A 132 1.87 -19.95 9.03
N ALA A 133 2.01 -19.28 10.17
CA ALA A 133 0.98 -19.25 11.20
C ALA A 133 -0.20 -18.34 10.77
N ALA A 134 -1.35 -18.45 11.45
CA ALA A 134 -2.55 -17.68 11.10
C ALA A 134 -2.37 -16.15 11.19
N ASP A 135 -1.42 -15.69 12.00
CA ASP A 135 -1.00 -14.28 12.12
C ASP A 135 -0.05 -13.84 10.97
N GLY A 136 0.30 -14.77 10.09
CA GLY A 136 1.25 -14.59 9.00
C GLY A 136 2.71 -14.67 9.43
N THR A 137 3.02 -15.04 10.68
CA THR A 137 4.40 -15.27 11.11
C THR A 137 4.97 -16.50 10.41
N ILE A 138 6.21 -16.38 9.93
CA ILE A 138 6.94 -17.45 9.26
C ILE A 138 7.95 -18.03 10.24
N THR A 139 7.86 -19.32 10.54
CA THR A 139 8.83 -20.01 11.41
C THR A 139 9.72 -20.93 10.59
N LEU A 140 11.03 -20.73 10.69
CA LEU A 140 12.07 -21.57 10.10
C LEU A 140 12.45 -22.69 11.07
N HIS A 141 12.70 -23.87 10.51
CA HIS A 141 13.06 -25.10 11.21
C HIS A 141 14.40 -25.66 10.68
N THR A 142 15.26 -26.15 11.57
CA THR A 142 16.55 -26.80 11.25
C THR A 142 16.97 -27.71 12.39
N SER A 143 17.87 -28.66 12.14
CA SER A 143 18.41 -29.54 13.20
C SER A 143 19.35 -28.84 14.17
N SER A 144 19.97 -27.73 13.77
CA SER A 144 20.91 -26.97 14.61
C SER A 144 20.98 -25.49 14.23
N ALA A 145 21.26 -24.63 15.21
CA ALA A 145 21.47 -23.20 15.03
C ALA A 145 22.75 -22.88 14.24
N PHE A 146 22.68 -21.90 13.33
CA PHE A 146 23.82 -21.47 12.52
C PHE A 146 23.71 -20.00 12.08
N ASP A 147 24.84 -19.43 11.69
CA ASP A 147 24.91 -18.12 11.03
C ASP A 147 24.56 -18.25 9.54
N GLY A 148 23.74 -17.35 9.02
CA GLY A 148 23.23 -17.50 7.65
C GLY A 148 22.43 -16.33 7.11
N ALA A 149 21.68 -16.60 6.05
CA ALA A 149 20.71 -15.70 5.46
C ALA A 149 19.54 -16.45 4.85
N VAL A 150 18.36 -15.85 4.83
CA VAL A 150 17.14 -16.40 4.22
C VAL A 150 16.61 -15.44 3.15
N LEU A 151 16.16 -16.00 2.03
CA LEU A 151 15.34 -15.35 1.02
C LEU A 151 13.97 -16.03 1.04
N LEU A 152 12.92 -15.26 1.32
CA LEU A 152 11.53 -15.69 1.25
C LEU A 152 10.90 -15.08 0.00
N ILE A 153 10.13 -15.85 -0.75
CA ILE A 153 9.41 -15.41 -1.94
C ILE A 153 7.94 -15.77 -1.75
N GLY A 154 7.06 -14.78 -1.86
CA GLY A 154 5.60 -14.95 -1.80
C GLY A 154 4.96 -15.11 -3.17
#